data_AF-A0A0N4YU21-F1
#
_entry.id   AF-A0A0N4YU21-F1
#
_cell.length_a   1.000
_cell.length_b   1.000
_cell.length_c   1.000
_cell.angle_alpha   90.00
_cell.angle_beta   90.00
_cell.angle_gamma   90.00
#
_symmetry.space_group_name_H-M   'P 1'
#
loop_
_entity.id
_entity.type
_entity.pdbx_description
1 polymer ?
#
loop_
_entity_poly.entity_id
_entity_poly.type
_entity_poly.pdbx_seq_one_letter_code
_entity_poly.pdbx_strand_id
1 'polypeptide(L)'
;METLTNAQINSIIQILNALRQKDEQPASSRLLSEDKYTVDLNETLARIEKKLDDSQGNATSKPMWDSSEKDTADSMDEETDYEPIEIREARERLKALDKVPVRTIKRSRTLSVRKEDTALKCNFRGSTGQHDHDQSGLYPNVQERLKIVREAALCNSCLQLCSYPCPRKTPCSYCGRHDHHKALCRLPQEELECMLKIRNFFFFSGAQCAEFSAPDQKTRSKDGTTPAL
;
A
#
# COMPACT_ATOMS: atom_id res chain seq x y z
N MET A 1 8.54 -14.37 -20.99
CA MET A 1 9.07 -14.04 -19.65
C MET A 1 10.47 -13.49 -19.83
N GLU A 2 10.61 -12.16 -19.78
CA GLU A 2 11.91 -11.51 -19.87
C GLU A 2 12.61 -11.61 -18.52
N THR A 3 13.73 -12.34 -18.47
CA THR A 3 14.54 -12.47 -17.26
C THR A 3 15.42 -11.25 -17.10
N LEU A 4 15.33 -10.57 -15.96
CA LEU A 4 16.25 -9.48 -15.60
C LEU A 4 17.69 -9.95 -15.72
N THR A 5 18.50 -9.15 -16.41
CA THR A 5 19.92 -9.43 -16.57
C THR A 5 20.64 -9.30 -15.23
N ASN A 6 21.71 -10.07 -15.04
CA ASN A 6 22.54 -9.99 -13.84
C ASN A 6 23.06 -8.56 -13.56
N ALA A 7 23.21 -7.75 -14.61
CA ALA A 7 23.58 -6.34 -14.48
C ALA A 7 22.47 -5.50 -13.83
N GLN A 8 21.20 -5.72 -14.20
CA GLN A 8 20.04 -5.05 -13.59
C GLN A 8 19.87 -5.46 -12.12
N ILE A 9 20.04 -6.75 -11.81
CA ILE A 9 19.97 -7.26 -10.44
C ILE A 9 21.06 -6.61 -9.57
N ASN A 10 22.30 -6.55 -10.05
CA ASN A 10 23.41 -5.93 -9.32
C ASN A 10 23.21 -4.42 -9.11
N SER A 11 22.61 -3.72 -10.08
CA SER A 11 22.28 -2.30 -9.95
C SER A 11 21.21 -2.06 -8.87
N ILE A 12 20.16 -2.90 -8.83
CA ILE A 12 19.12 -2.83 -7.80
C ILE A 12 19.71 -3.10 -6.41
N ILE A 13 20.59 -4.09 -6.28
CA ILE A 13 21.26 -4.40 -5.01
C ILE A 13 22.12 -3.23 -4.52
N GLN A 14 22.85 -2.56 -5.42
CA GLN A 14 23.64 -1.37 -5.04
C GLN A 14 22.76 -0.22 -4.57
N ILE A 15 21.62 0.01 -5.21
CA ILE A 15 20.65 1.06 -4.82
C ILE A 15 20.06 0.75 -3.43
N LEU A 16 19.63 -0.49 -3.20
CA LEU A 16 19.06 -0.91 -1.91
C LEU A 16 20.08 -0.79 -0.77
N ASN A 17 21.35 -1.11 -1.01
CA ASN A 17 22.40 -0.95 -0.02
C ASN A 17 22.71 0.54 0.29
N ALA A 18 22.66 1.41 -0.71
CA ALA A 18 22.85 2.85 -0.52
C ALA A 18 21.70 3.49 0.28
N LEU A 19 20.46 3.03 0.07
CA LEU A 19 19.30 3.45 0.86
C LEU A 19 19.41 3.00 2.32
N ARG A 20 19.84 1.75 2.55
CA ARG A 20 20.01 1.19 3.90
C ARG A 20 21.06 1.93 4.73
N GLN A 21 22.17 2.33 4.13
CA GLN A 21 23.22 3.09 4.84
C GLN A 21 22.79 4.53 5.21
N LYS A 22 21.81 5.12 4.52
CA LYS A 22 21.29 6.47 4.83
C LYS A 22 20.23 6.48 5.94
N ASP A 23 19.66 5.32 6.29
CA ASP A 23 18.70 5.17 7.40
C ASP A 23 19.38 5.00 8.77
N GLU A 24 20.69 4.74 8.80
CA GLU A 24 21.48 4.60 10.03
C GLU A 24 21.97 5.94 10.60
N GLN A 25 21.64 7.08 9.99
CA GLN A 25 21.96 8.40 10.56
C GLN A 25 21.03 8.77 11.73
N PRO A 26 21.57 9.34 12.83
CA PRO A 26 20.81 9.63 14.04
C PRO A 26 19.70 10.68 13.80
N ALA A 27 18.56 10.48 14.47
CA ALA A 27 17.30 11.20 14.29
C ALA A 27 17.35 12.73 14.51
N SER A 28 18.47 13.27 15.02
CA SER A 28 18.61 14.71 15.31
C SER A 28 18.71 15.60 14.06
N SER A 29 18.96 15.04 12.87
CA SER A 29 19.12 15.80 11.63
C SER A 29 17.88 15.78 10.71
N ARG A 30 16.79 15.08 11.10
CA ARG A 30 15.63 14.82 10.22
C ARG A 30 14.56 15.91 10.17
N LEU A 31 14.63 16.95 11.02
CA LEU A 31 13.52 17.91 11.15
C LEU A 31 13.53 19.11 10.18
N LEU A 32 14.42 19.16 9.18
CA LEU A 32 14.53 20.32 8.28
C LEU A 32 14.69 20.00 6.78
N SER A 33 14.29 18.82 6.28
CA SER A 33 14.56 18.47 4.87
C SER A 33 13.50 17.67 4.11
N GLU A 34 12.26 17.59 4.59
CA GLU A 34 11.18 16.84 3.92
C GLU A 34 10.94 17.34 2.47
N ASP A 35 11.09 18.64 2.19
CA ASP A 35 10.95 19.20 0.84
C ASP A 35 12.16 18.92 -0.08
N LYS A 36 13.35 18.64 0.49
CA LYS A 36 14.53 18.27 -0.31
C LYS A 36 14.54 16.78 -0.64
N TYR A 37 13.87 15.98 0.19
CA TYR A 37 13.79 14.52 0.07
C TYR A 37 12.90 14.06 -1.11
N THR A 38 11.78 14.74 -1.36
CA THR A 38 10.87 14.41 -2.46
C THR A 38 11.46 14.78 -3.83
N VAL A 39 12.25 15.86 -3.89
CA VAL A 39 12.92 16.32 -5.13
C VAL A 39 14.04 15.36 -5.56
N ASP A 40 14.86 14.86 -4.63
CA ASP A 40 15.98 13.94 -4.92
C ASP A 40 15.49 12.55 -5.37
N LEU A 41 14.36 12.08 -4.83
CA LEU A 41 13.76 10.80 -5.21
C LEU A 41 13.14 10.85 -6.61
N ASN A 42 12.42 11.93 -6.95
CA ASN A 42 11.82 12.12 -8.26
C ASN A 42 12.89 12.28 -9.36
N GLU A 43 14.00 12.97 -9.08
CA GLU A 43 15.11 13.07 -10.02
C GLU A 43 15.81 11.72 -10.24
N THR A 44 15.92 10.90 -9.20
CA THR A 44 16.49 9.54 -9.29
C THR A 44 15.59 8.61 -10.10
N LEU A 45 14.26 8.68 -9.91
CA LEU A 45 13.29 7.90 -10.69
C LEU A 45 13.32 8.28 -12.17
N ALA A 46 13.36 9.58 -12.49
CA ALA A 46 13.46 10.07 -13.87
C ALA A 46 14.76 9.60 -14.57
N ARG A 47 15.88 9.48 -13.85
CA ARG A 47 17.14 8.93 -14.39
C ARG A 47 17.07 7.42 -14.65
N ILE A 48 16.21 6.70 -13.92
CA ILE A 48 16.01 5.26 -14.12
C ILE A 48 15.10 5.01 -15.32
N GLU A 49 14.00 5.77 -15.44
CA GLU A 49 13.08 5.69 -16.58
C GLU A 49 13.80 6.00 -17.90
N LYS A 50 14.60 7.07 -17.94
CA LYS A 50 15.39 7.41 -19.14
C LYS A 50 16.36 6.30 -19.56
N LYS A 51 16.98 5.60 -18.60
CA LYS A 51 17.91 4.49 -18.91
C LYS A 51 17.19 3.24 -19.42
N LEU A 52 15.92 3.06 -19.08
CA LEU A 52 15.08 1.98 -19.60
C LEU A 52 14.68 2.27 -21.06
N ASP A 53 14.29 3.51 -21.36
CA ASP A 53 13.96 3.93 -22.73
C ASP A 53 15.19 3.85 -23.66
N ASP A 54 16.36 4.29 -23.20
CA ASP A 54 17.62 4.21 -23.95
C ASP A 54 18.04 2.75 -24.23
N SER A 55 17.58 1.78 -23.43
CA SER A 55 17.88 0.35 -23.60
C SER A 55 16.91 -0.37 -24.54
N GLN A 56 15.74 0.21 -24.84
CA GLN A 56 14.75 -0.37 -25.77
C GLN A 56 14.97 0.04 -27.24
N GLY A 57 15.92 0.95 -27.52
CA GLY A 57 16.15 1.52 -28.85
C GLY A 57 17.07 0.75 -29.81
N ASN A 58 17.48 -0.49 -29.54
CA ASN A 58 18.40 -1.20 -30.45
C ASN A 58 18.06 -2.68 -30.63
N ALA A 59 17.07 -2.97 -31.49
CA ALA A 59 16.87 -4.29 -32.08
C ALA A 59 16.14 -4.21 -33.42
N THR A 60 16.78 -3.67 -34.46
CA THR A 60 16.39 -3.94 -35.86
C THR A 60 17.22 -5.09 -36.41
N SER A 61 16.65 -6.28 -36.43
CA SER A 61 17.07 -7.38 -37.31
C SER A 61 15.84 -8.16 -37.75
N LYS A 62 15.44 -7.92 -39.01
CA LYS A 62 14.46 -8.70 -39.78
C LYS A 62 14.93 -10.16 -39.90
N PRO A 63 14.00 -11.13 -39.86
CA PRO A 63 14.11 -12.24 -40.79
C PRO A 63 12.86 -12.34 -41.67
N MET A 64 13.16 -12.58 -42.94
CA MET A 64 12.26 -12.81 -44.06
C MET A 64 12.01 -14.33 -44.17
N TRP A 65 10.75 -14.74 -44.12
CA TRP A 65 10.24 -16.05 -44.55
C TRP A 65 8.71 -15.87 -44.68
N ASP A 66 8.22 -15.65 -45.89
CA ASP A 66 7.82 -16.62 -46.92
C ASP A 66 6.53 -17.39 -46.56
N SER A 67 5.64 -17.38 -47.54
CA SER A 67 4.19 -17.48 -47.45
C SER A 67 3.72 -18.92 -47.36
N SER A 68 2.71 -19.18 -46.51
CA SER A 68 1.72 -20.21 -46.82
C SER A 68 0.44 -19.94 -46.07
N GLU A 69 -0.55 -19.46 -46.83
CA GLU A 69 -1.96 -19.39 -46.45
C GLU A 69 -2.49 -20.80 -46.18
N LYS A 70 -3.11 -20.98 -45.02
CA LYS A 70 -4.16 -21.99 -44.87
C LYS A 70 -5.16 -21.54 -43.82
N ASP A 71 -6.33 -21.18 -44.33
CA ASP A 71 -7.54 -20.93 -43.59
C ASP A 71 -7.91 -22.14 -42.72
N THR A 72 -8.06 -21.89 -41.42
CA THR A 72 -9.08 -22.55 -40.60
C THR A 72 -9.64 -21.51 -39.64
N ALA A 73 -10.90 -21.16 -39.90
CA ALA A 73 -11.74 -20.39 -39.03
C ALA A 73 -12.00 -21.11 -37.70
N ASP A 74 -12.37 -20.30 -36.70
CA ASP A 74 -13.08 -20.67 -35.48
C ASP A 74 -12.24 -21.13 -34.28
N SER A 75 -11.60 -20.18 -33.61
CA SER A 75 -11.56 -20.19 -32.15
C SER A 75 -11.77 -18.77 -31.65
N MET A 76 -12.95 -18.51 -31.08
CA MET A 76 -13.16 -17.35 -30.23
C MET A 76 -12.12 -17.46 -29.11
N ASP A 77 -11.08 -16.61 -29.17
CA ASP A 77 -10.11 -16.49 -28.09
C ASP A 77 -10.89 -16.06 -26.86
N GLU A 78 -11.14 -17.04 -25.98
CA GLU A 78 -11.65 -16.86 -24.64
C GLU A 78 -10.63 -15.98 -23.93
N GLU A 79 -10.87 -14.67 -23.94
CA GLU A 79 -10.10 -13.64 -23.25
C GLU A 79 -10.09 -14.01 -21.77
N THR A 80 -9.08 -14.80 -21.43
CA THR A 80 -8.95 -15.44 -20.13
C THR A 80 -8.54 -14.32 -19.20
N ASP A 81 -9.50 -13.89 -18.39
CA ASP A 81 -9.38 -12.87 -17.34
C ASP A 81 -8.22 -13.26 -16.40
N TYR A 82 -7.00 -12.88 -16.78
CA TYR A 82 -5.78 -13.33 -16.11
C TYR A 82 -5.64 -12.60 -14.78
N GLU A 83 -5.97 -13.30 -13.70
CA GLU A 83 -5.71 -12.83 -12.35
C GLU A 83 -4.31 -13.29 -11.89
N PRO A 84 -3.39 -12.38 -11.55
CA PRO A 84 -2.10 -12.74 -10.98
C PRO A 84 -2.25 -13.59 -9.71
N ILE A 85 -1.35 -14.55 -9.51
CA ILE A 85 -1.35 -15.48 -8.37
C ILE A 85 -1.47 -14.72 -7.04
N GLU A 86 -0.76 -13.60 -6.94
CA GLU A 86 -0.71 -12.75 -5.76
C GLU A 86 -2.06 -12.13 -5.36
N ILE A 87 -2.95 -11.93 -6.34
CA ILE A 87 -4.31 -11.40 -6.12
C ILE A 87 -5.25 -12.52 -5.73
N ARG A 88 -5.14 -13.69 -6.38
CA ARG A 88 -5.88 -14.89 -6.00
C ARG A 88 -5.59 -15.28 -4.55
N GLU A 89 -4.31 -15.32 -4.16
CA GLU A 89 -3.88 -15.58 -2.78
C GLU A 89 -4.42 -14.53 -1.80
N ALA A 90 -4.43 -13.25 -2.19
CA ALA A 90 -4.99 -12.20 -1.35
C ALA A 90 -6.50 -12.37 -1.13
N ARG A 91 -7.25 -12.81 -2.16
CA ARG A 91 -8.69 -13.12 -2.03
C ARG A 91 -8.94 -14.30 -1.11
N GLU A 92 -8.19 -15.39 -1.27
CA GLU A 92 -8.27 -16.55 -0.38
C GLU A 92 -7.95 -16.17 1.06
N ARG A 93 -6.91 -15.35 1.24
CA ARG A 93 -6.54 -14.86 2.57
C ARG A 93 -7.61 -13.98 3.19
N LEU A 94 -8.22 -13.09 2.41
CA LEU A 94 -9.30 -12.23 2.86
C LEU A 94 -10.54 -13.04 3.28
N LYS A 95 -10.89 -14.11 2.54
CA LYS A 95 -11.94 -15.06 2.96
C LYS A 95 -11.64 -15.71 4.32
N ALA A 96 -10.38 -16.06 4.57
CA ALA A 96 -9.97 -16.60 5.87
C ALA A 96 -9.99 -15.55 7.00
N LEU A 97 -10.04 -14.26 6.67
CA LEU A 97 -10.09 -13.14 7.60
C LEU A 97 -11.50 -12.54 7.79
N ASP A 98 -12.52 -13.05 7.09
CA ASP A 98 -13.89 -12.51 7.08
C ASP A 98 -14.52 -12.33 8.47
N LYS A 99 -14.13 -13.16 9.44
CA LYS A 99 -14.62 -13.09 10.83
C LYS A 99 -13.81 -12.16 11.73
N VAL A 100 -12.72 -11.56 11.22
CA VAL A 100 -11.88 -10.65 11.99
C VAL A 100 -12.58 -9.29 12.04
N PRO A 101 -12.81 -8.72 13.23
CA PRO A 101 -13.37 -7.39 13.32
C PRO A 101 -12.44 -6.34 12.70
N VAL A 102 -13.02 -5.39 11.94
CA VAL A 102 -12.27 -4.27 11.39
C VAL A 102 -11.73 -3.38 12.51
N ARG A 103 -10.43 -3.06 12.46
CA ARG A 103 -9.81 -2.11 13.39
C ARG A 103 -10.31 -0.69 13.09
N THR A 104 -11.04 -0.11 14.03
CA THR A 104 -11.48 1.28 13.92
C THR A 104 -10.37 2.25 14.35
N ILE A 105 -9.86 3.05 13.43
CA ILE A 105 -9.00 4.19 13.76
C ILE A 105 -9.89 5.42 13.87
N LYS A 106 -10.28 5.78 15.09
CA LYS A 106 -11.13 6.97 15.34
C LYS A 106 -10.57 7.76 16.51
N ARG A 107 -10.67 9.09 16.42
CA ARG A 107 -10.63 9.94 17.61
C ARG A 107 -11.99 9.82 18.27
N SER A 108 -12.03 9.37 19.51
CA SER A 108 -13.27 9.39 20.26
C SER A 108 -13.64 10.84 20.56
N ARG A 109 -14.91 11.21 20.33
CA ARG A 109 -15.44 12.50 20.79
C ARG A 109 -15.72 12.49 22.29
N THR A 110 -15.87 11.30 22.86
CA THR A 110 -16.04 11.05 24.29
C THR A 110 -14.72 10.61 24.91
N LEU A 111 -14.41 11.12 26.10
CA LEU A 111 -13.23 10.71 26.84
C LEU A 111 -13.31 9.20 27.11
N SER A 112 -12.25 8.47 26.75
CA SER A 112 -12.11 7.06 27.09
C SER A 112 -11.66 6.97 28.54
N VAL A 113 -12.57 6.56 29.43
CA VAL A 113 -12.35 6.51 30.88
C VAL A 113 -12.42 5.06 31.37
N ARG A 114 -11.57 4.69 32.34
CA ARG A 114 -11.66 3.41 33.05
C ARG A 114 -12.80 3.43 34.07
N LYS A 115 -13.10 2.27 34.68
CA LYS A 115 -14.11 2.13 35.74
C LYS A 115 -13.88 3.03 36.98
N GLU A 116 -12.66 3.50 37.18
CA GLU A 116 -12.22 4.35 38.30
C GLU A 116 -12.13 5.83 37.91
N ASP A 117 -12.91 6.27 36.91
CA ASP A 117 -12.89 7.62 36.35
C ASP A 117 -11.52 8.14 35.86
N THR A 118 -10.57 7.22 35.69
CA THR A 118 -9.23 7.55 35.20
C THR A 118 -9.20 7.52 33.68
N ALA A 119 -8.88 8.66 33.07
CA ALA A 119 -8.73 8.76 31.63
C ALA A 119 -7.61 7.85 31.09
N LEU A 120 -7.90 7.12 30.02
CA LEU A 120 -6.96 6.19 29.40
C LEU A 120 -5.82 6.95 28.72
N LYS A 121 -4.59 6.74 29.17
CA LYS A 121 -3.39 7.22 28.47
C LYS A 121 -3.01 6.23 27.37
N CYS A 122 -2.88 6.70 26.14
CA CYS A 122 -2.32 5.89 25.06
C CYS A 122 -0.80 5.78 25.18
N ASN A 123 -0.29 4.57 25.35
CA ASN A 123 1.16 4.32 25.47
C ASN A 123 1.94 4.48 24.17
N PHE A 124 1.28 4.61 23.02
CA PHE A 124 1.98 4.86 21.76
C PHE A 124 2.26 6.35 21.54
N ARG A 125 1.27 7.22 21.77
CA ARG A 125 1.38 8.67 21.51
C ARG A 125 1.33 9.57 22.74
N GLY A 126 1.19 8.99 23.93
CA GLY A 126 1.15 9.71 25.21
C GLY A 126 -0.14 10.47 25.53
N SER A 127 -1.08 10.62 24.59
CA SER A 127 -2.33 11.37 24.80
C SER A 127 -3.24 10.70 25.85
N THR A 128 -3.88 11.49 26.69
CA THR A 128 -4.82 11.02 27.71
C THR A 128 -6.28 11.22 27.27
N GLY A 129 -7.12 10.20 27.46
CA GLY A 129 -8.57 10.22 27.28
C GLY A 129 -9.07 10.25 25.84
N GLN A 130 -8.22 10.48 24.84
CA GLN A 130 -8.67 10.69 23.46
C GLN A 130 -9.02 9.40 22.69
N HIS A 131 -8.41 8.25 23.04
CA HIS A 131 -8.71 6.95 22.42
C HIS A 131 -8.16 5.77 23.24
N ASP A 132 -8.54 4.55 22.86
CA ASP A 132 -7.87 3.30 23.24
C ASP A 132 -6.55 3.12 22.46
N HIS A 133 -5.58 2.41 23.05
CA HIS A 133 -4.30 2.05 22.43
C HIS A 133 -4.45 1.52 21.00
N ASP A 134 -5.43 0.66 20.77
CA ASP A 134 -5.67 0.00 19.48
C ASP A 134 -6.13 0.97 18.38
N GLN A 135 -6.78 2.06 18.78
CA GLN A 135 -7.35 3.09 17.90
C GLN A 135 -6.34 4.21 17.58
N SER A 136 -5.06 4.01 17.90
CA SER A 136 -4.03 5.00 17.62
C SER A 136 -3.80 5.19 16.13
N GLY A 137 -4.23 6.35 15.61
CA GLY A 137 -4.01 6.75 14.23
C GLY A 137 -2.63 7.33 13.93
N LEU A 138 -1.82 7.65 14.94
CA LEU A 138 -0.43 8.09 14.72
C LEU A 138 0.48 6.90 14.38
N TYR A 139 0.16 5.72 14.91
CA TYR A 139 0.91 4.49 14.68
C TYR A 139 -0.08 3.42 14.21
N PRO A 140 -0.53 3.46 12.95
CA PRO A 140 -1.47 2.48 12.42
C PRO A 140 -0.80 1.11 12.20
N ASN A 141 0.52 1.09 11.97
CA ASN A 141 1.29 -0.11 11.66
C ASN A 141 1.67 -0.88 12.93
N VAL A 142 1.41 -2.19 12.93
CA VAL A 142 1.72 -3.09 14.05
C VAL A 142 3.22 -3.22 14.31
N GLN A 143 4.06 -3.17 13.27
CA GLN A 143 5.52 -3.24 13.44
C GLN A 143 6.06 -2.00 14.17
N GLU A 144 5.54 -0.81 13.87
CA GLU A 144 5.89 0.41 14.59
C GLU A 144 5.44 0.33 16.05
N ARG A 145 4.23 -0.17 16.31
CA ARG A 145 3.73 -0.40 17.67
C ARG A 145 4.63 -1.39 18.44
N LEU A 146 5.04 -2.48 17.80
CA LEU A 146 5.95 -3.46 18.39
C LEU A 146 7.34 -2.86 18.68
N LYS A 147 7.83 -1.99 17.80
CA LYS A 147 9.09 -1.24 18.01
C LYS A 147 8.98 -0.37 19.27
N ILE A 148 7.91 0.41 19.40
CA ILE A 148 7.66 1.24 20.60
C ILE A 148 7.59 0.39 21.87
N VAL A 149 6.88 -0.74 21.82
CA VAL A 149 6.75 -1.65 22.97
C VAL A 149 8.11 -2.21 23.39
N ARG A 150 8.96 -2.57 22.44
CA ARG A 150 10.31 -3.05 22.71
C ARG A 150 11.21 -1.96 23.28
N GLU A 151 11.22 -0.78 22.67
CA GLU A 151 12.07 0.36 23.07
C GLU A 151 11.70 0.90 24.46
N ALA A 152 10.40 0.94 24.78
CA ALA A 152 9.90 1.36 26.08
C ALA A 152 9.83 0.20 27.12
N ALA A 153 10.37 -0.98 26.78
CA ALA A 153 10.35 -2.19 27.61
C ALA A 153 8.96 -2.56 28.16
N LEU A 154 7.90 -2.29 27.39
CA LEU A 154 6.52 -2.55 27.78
C LEU A 154 6.17 -4.03 27.56
N CYS A 155 5.26 -4.55 28.38
CA CYS A 155 4.74 -5.90 28.21
C CYS A 155 3.88 -6.02 26.94
N ASN A 156 4.12 -7.02 26.10
CA ASN A 156 3.30 -7.30 24.92
C ASN A 156 1.82 -7.55 25.24
N SER A 157 1.49 -8.08 26.42
CA SER A 157 0.11 -8.44 26.78
C SER A 157 -0.69 -7.28 27.39
N CYS A 158 -0.07 -6.42 28.20
CA CYS A 158 -0.77 -5.33 28.90
C CYS A 158 -0.30 -3.91 28.53
N LEU A 159 0.70 -3.79 27.64
CA LEU A 159 1.32 -2.52 27.22
C LEU A 159 1.85 -1.65 28.35
N GLN A 160 2.11 -2.23 29.53
CA GLN A 160 2.65 -1.54 30.70
C GLN A 160 3.90 -2.27 31.21
N LEU A 161 4.68 -1.59 32.06
CA LEU A 161 5.69 -2.26 32.86
C LEU A 161 4.98 -3.19 33.86
N CYS A 162 5.36 -4.47 33.87
CA CYS A 162 4.82 -5.46 34.80
C CYS A 162 5.81 -6.60 35.05
N SER A 163 5.57 -7.39 36.08
CA SER A 163 6.30 -8.62 36.34
C SER A 163 6.02 -9.71 35.30
N TYR A 164 6.93 -10.67 35.18
CA TYR A 164 6.75 -11.88 34.40
C TYR A 164 6.41 -13.06 35.33
N PRO A 165 5.38 -13.87 35.04
CA PRO A 165 4.43 -13.73 33.94
C PRO A 165 3.44 -12.56 34.15
N CYS A 166 2.97 -11.95 33.05
CA CYS A 166 2.05 -10.81 33.11
C CYS A 166 0.72 -11.21 33.80
N PRO A 167 0.28 -10.50 34.87
CA PRO A 167 -0.98 -10.80 35.57
C PRO A 167 -2.22 -10.22 34.85
N ARG A 168 -2.03 -9.34 33.87
CA ARG A 168 -3.09 -8.58 33.19
C ARG A 168 -3.31 -9.05 31.74
N LYS A 169 -3.16 -10.34 31.49
CA LYS A 169 -3.41 -10.92 30.16
C LYS A 169 -4.91 -10.88 29.88
N THR A 170 -5.27 -10.29 28.75
CA THR A 170 -6.64 -10.30 28.24
C THR A 170 -6.67 -10.95 26.86
N PRO A 171 -7.74 -11.68 26.51
CA PRO A 171 -7.89 -12.19 25.16
C PRO A 171 -7.89 -11.08 24.12
N CYS A 172 -7.12 -11.27 23.06
CA CYS A 172 -7.16 -10.42 21.88
C CYS A 172 -8.52 -10.57 21.19
N SER A 173 -9.27 -9.48 21.05
CA SER A 173 -10.59 -9.47 20.41
C SER A 173 -10.57 -9.84 18.92
N TYR A 174 -9.40 -9.81 18.28
CA TYR A 174 -9.25 -10.13 16.84
C TYR A 174 -8.94 -11.61 16.58
N CYS A 175 -8.17 -12.27 17.47
CA CYS A 175 -7.69 -13.64 17.23
C CYS A 175 -7.90 -14.61 18.40
N GLY A 176 -8.41 -14.14 19.54
CA GLY A 176 -8.67 -14.94 20.74
C GLY A 176 -7.45 -15.27 21.61
N ARG A 177 -6.21 -15.10 21.11
CA ARG A 177 -4.98 -15.44 21.85
C ARG A 177 -4.73 -14.51 23.05
N HIS A 178 -3.86 -14.93 23.99
CA HIS A 178 -3.58 -14.21 25.25
C HIS A 178 -2.11 -13.75 25.38
N ASP A 179 -1.31 -13.95 24.33
CA ASP A 179 0.12 -13.63 24.28
C ASP A 179 0.41 -12.17 23.91
N HIS A 180 -0.56 -11.44 23.36
CA HIS A 180 -0.44 -10.05 22.97
C HIS A 180 -1.69 -9.22 23.27
N HIS A 181 -1.49 -7.92 23.42
CA HIS A 181 -2.55 -6.93 23.49
C HIS A 181 -3.19 -6.75 22.11
N LYS A 182 -4.51 -6.54 22.03
CA LYS A 182 -5.26 -6.37 20.75
C LYS A 182 -4.63 -5.33 19.80
N ALA A 183 -4.04 -4.27 20.35
CA ALA A 183 -3.34 -3.23 19.59
C ALA A 183 -2.14 -3.72 18.80
N LEU A 184 -1.57 -4.87 19.16
CA LEU A 184 -0.44 -5.52 18.51
C LEU A 184 -0.88 -6.68 17.59
N CYS A 185 -2.18 -6.92 17.44
CA CYS A 185 -2.67 -7.99 16.58
C CYS A 185 -2.47 -7.64 15.10
N ARG A 186 -1.92 -8.58 14.34
CA ARG A 186 -1.63 -8.43 12.90
C ARG A 186 -2.86 -8.62 12.00
N LEU A 187 -3.86 -9.40 12.43
CA LEU A 187 -4.98 -9.78 11.56
C LEU A 187 -5.72 -8.59 10.94
N PRO A 188 -6.08 -7.52 11.68
CA PRO A 188 -6.78 -6.39 11.06
C PRO A 188 -5.92 -5.61 10.06
N GLN A 189 -4.60 -5.60 10.25
CA GLN A 189 -3.68 -4.98 9.30
C GLN A 189 -3.54 -5.83 8.04
N GLU A 190 -3.43 -7.15 8.20
CA GLU A 190 -3.34 -8.11 7.09
C GLU A 190 -4.59 -8.10 6.21
N GLU A 191 -5.77 -7.98 6.84
CA GLU A 191 -7.05 -7.82 6.13
C GLU A 191 -7.05 -6.56 5.26
N LEU A 192 -6.61 -5.43 5.82
CA LEU A 192 -6.47 -4.16 5.08
C LEU A 192 -5.45 -4.26 3.94
N GLU A 193 -4.30 -4.90 4.18
CA GLU A 193 -3.27 -5.13 3.17
C GLU A 193 -3.82 -5.96 2.00
N CYS A 194 -4.58 -7.03 2.26
CA CYS A 194 -5.24 -7.83 1.22
C CYS A 194 -6.28 -7.02 0.44
N MET A 195 -7.15 -6.27 1.13
CA MET A 195 -8.15 -5.42 0.48
C MET A 195 -7.52 -4.38 -0.45
N LEU A 196 -6.47 -3.70 0.01
CA LEU A 196 -5.77 -2.68 -0.79
C LEU A 196 -5.08 -3.30 -2.00
N LYS A 197 -4.47 -4.49 -1.83
CA LYS A 197 -3.81 -5.21 -2.93
C LYS A 197 -4.80 -5.56 -4.04
N ILE A 198 -5.96 -6.12 -3.68
CA ILE A 198 -7.03 -6.45 -4.63
C ILE A 198 -7.57 -5.18 -5.30
N ARG A 199 -7.86 -4.14 -4.52
CA ARG A 199 -8.39 -2.88 -5.06
C ARG A 199 -7.43 -2.21 -6.05
N ASN A 200 -6.13 -2.20 -5.73
CA ASN A 200 -5.13 -1.60 -6.60
C ASN A 200 -5.00 -2.38 -7.91
N PHE A 201 -5.06 -3.70 -7.88
CA PHE A 201 -5.10 -4.51 -9.10
C PHE A 201 -6.23 -4.08 -10.04
N PHE A 202 -7.47 -3.98 -9.55
CA PHE A 202 -8.59 -3.53 -10.39
C PHE A 202 -8.47 -2.09 -10.89
N PHE A 203 -7.85 -1.21 -10.11
CA PHE A 203 -7.66 0.18 -10.54
C PHE A 203 -6.66 0.30 -11.71
N PHE A 204 -5.60 -0.51 -11.71
CA PHE A 204 -4.57 -0.48 -12.76
C PHE A 204 -4.84 -1.43 -13.92
N SER A 205 -5.60 -2.51 -13.70
CA SER A 205 -5.95 -3.51 -14.72
C SER A 205 -7.29 -3.24 -15.39
N GLY A 206 -8.12 -2.35 -14.83
CA GLY A 206 -9.31 -1.87 -15.54
C GLY A 206 -8.91 -1.08 -16.78
N ALA A 207 -9.47 -1.43 -17.94
CA ALA A 207 -9.34 -0.66 -19.17
C ALA A 207 -9.60 0.82 -18.83
N GLN A 208 -8.59 1.67 -18.99
CA GLN A 208 -8.78 3.11 -18.86
C GLN A 208 -9.92 3.48 -19.80
N CYS A 209 -10.94 4.18 -19.30
CA CYS A 209 -12.08 4.68 -20.07
C CYS A 209 -11.67 5.76 -21.11
N ALA A 210 -10.60 5.52 -21.88
CA ALA A 210 -10.11 6.38 -22.94
C ALA A 210 -10.92 6.23 -24.24
N GLU A 211 -12.00 5.43 -24.25
CA GLU A 211 -12.88 5.30 -25.42
C GLU A 211 -13.99 6.37 -25.51
N PHE A 212 -14.22 7.15 -24.46
CA PHE A 212 -15.06 8.35 -24.58
C PHE A 212 -14.20 9.53 -25.04
N SER A 213 -13.73 9.46 -26.29
CA SER A 213 -13.32 10.67 -27.02
C SER A 213 -14.46 11.68 -26.93
N ALA A 214 -14.14 12.90 -26.48
CA ALA A 214 -15.10 13.99 -26.38
C ALA A 214 -15.90 14.11 -27.69
N PRO A 215 -17.24 14.31 -27.65
CA PRO A 215 -18.03 14.39 -28.87
C PRO A 215 -17.51 15.54 -29.74
N ASP A 216 -17.18 15.19 -31.00
CA ASP A 216 -16.76 16.11 -32.05
C ASP A 216 -17.73 17.29 -32.13
N GLN A 217 -17.28 18.48 -31.74
CA GLN A 217 -17.98 19.73 -32.02
C GLN A 217 -17.85 20.05 -33.50
N LYS A 218 -18.63 19.39 -34.35
CA LYS A 218 -18.80 19.82 -35.74
C LYS A 218 -20.20 20.37 -35.98
N THR A 219 -20.18 21.58 -36.54
CA THR A 219 -21.26 22.28 -37.25
C THR A 219 -22.23 23.08 -36.38
N ARG A 220 -21.93 24.38 -36.25
CA ARG A 220 -22.98 25.39 -36.18
C ARG A 220 -22.75 26.39 -37.32
N SER A 221 -23.42 26.11 -38.43
CA SER A 221 -23.55 27.00 -39.58
C SER A 221 -24.07 28.36 -39.10
N LYS A 222 -23.35 29.43 -39.46
CA LYS A 222 -23.83 30.81 -39.33
C LYS A 222 -24.69 31.14 -40.55
N ASP A 223 -25.99 30.90 -40.45
CA ASP A 223 -26.97 31.64 -41.24
C ASP A 223 -27.69 32.59 -40.29
N GLY A 224 -27.26 33.84 -40.31
CA GLY A 224 -27.85 34.95 -39.58
C GLY A 224 -28.28 36.02 -40.57
N THR A 225 -29.41 35.79 -41.23
CA THR A 225 -30.16 36.80 -41.97
C THR A 225 -30.62 37.89 -41.00
N THR A 226 -30.12 39.10 -41.19
CA THR A 226 -30.58 40.32 -40.53
C THR A 226 -31.96 40.71 -41.07
N PRO A 227 -32.90 41.17 -40.22
CA PRO A 227 -33.84 42.20 -40.61
C PRO A 227 -33.54 43.51 -39.87
N ALA A 228 -33.74 44.58 -40.62
CA ALA A 228 -33.43 45.96 -40.31
C ALA A 228 -34.40 46.61 -39.30
N LEU A 229 -33.87 47.62 -38.60
CA LEU A 229 -34.52 48.90 -38.33
C LEU A 229 -33.49 50.00 -38.56
#